data_AF-A0A377AJF9-F1
#
_entry.id   AF-A0A377AJF9-F1
#
_cell.length_a   1.000
_cell.length_b   1.000
_cell.length_c   1.000
_cell.angle_alpha   90.00
_cell.angle_beta   90.00
_cell.angle_gamma   90.00
#
_symmetry.space_group_name_H-M   'P 1'
#
loop_
_entity.id
_entity.type
_entity.pdbx_description
1 polymer ?
#
loop_
_entity_poly.entity_id
_entity_poly.type
_entity_poly.pdbx_seq_one_letter_code
_entity_poly.pdbx_strand_id
1 'polypeptide(L)'
;MNFSSELLNKGNKTPAFSISIEGRDITTVLDNRLMGLTLTDNRSFEADQLDLELDDADGKIVLPRRGAVITLALGWKGSRFSRKGHSRWTRLNTLAHRTA
;
A
#
# COMPACT_ATOMS: atom_id res chain seq x y z
N MET A 1 20.35 -25.53 -29.02
CA MET A 1 19.05 -25.53 -28.32
C MET A 1 18.96 -24.20 -27.58
N ASN A 2 18.15 -23.26 -28.06
CA ASN A 2 17.95 -21.97 -27.37
C ASN A 2 17.02 -22.20 -26.19
N PHE A 3 17.56 -22.14 -24.97
CA PHE A 3 16.74 -22.13 -23.78
C PHE A 3 16.08 -20.76 -23.65
N SER A 4 14.78 -20.79 -23.91
CA SER A 4 13.85 -19.68 -24.01
C SER A 4 13.92 -18.76 -22.80
N SER A 5 14.01 -17.46 -23.07
CA SER A 5 13.79 -16.34 -22.15
C SER A 5 12.49 -16.44 -21.33
N GLU A 6 11.56 -17.32 -21.72
CA GLU A 6 10.32 -17.63 -21.01
C GLU A 6 10.52 -18.30 -19.64
N LEU A 7 11.63 -19.02 -19.40
CA LEU A 7 11.88 -19.67 -18.10
C LEU A 7 12.45 -18.71 -17.05
N LEU A 8 13.10 -17.63 -17.46
CA LEU A 8 13.65 -16.60 -16.55
C LEU A 8 12.59 -15.65 -16.01
N ASN A 9 11.40 -15.59 -16.62
CA ASN A 9 10.32 -14.71 -16.16
C ASN A 9 9.34 -15.38 -15.17
N LYS A 10 9.56 -16.66 -14.82
CA LYS A 10 8.65 -17.45 -13.97
C LYS A 10 8.82 -17.19 -12.47
N GLY A 11 9.84 -16.46 -12.06
CA GLY A 11 10.21 -16.26 -10.65
C GLY A 11 10.02 -14.84 -10.10
N ASN A 12 9.82 -13.83 -10.95
CA ASN A 12 9.94 -12.44 -10.54
C ASN A 12 8.58 -11.90 -10.10
N LYS A 13 8.06 -12.46 -9.01
CA LYS A 13 6.82 -11.97 -8.40
C LYS A 13 7.10 -10.61 -7.75
N THR A 14 6.81 -9.54 -8.48
CA THR A 14 6.83 -8.19 -7.91
C THR A 14 5.58 -8.00 -7.05
N PRO A 15 5.71 -7.72 -5.74
CA PRO A 15 4.56 -7.39 -4.91
C PRO A 15 3.88 -6.14 -5.46
N ALA A 16 2.57 -6.09 -5.35
CA ALA A 16 1.76 -4.97 -5.79
C ALA A 16 0.61 -4.73 -4.80
N PHE A 17 0.11 -3.51 -4.76
CA PHE A 17 -1.01 -3.13 -3.93
C PHE A 17 -2.00 -2.26 -4.72
N SER A 18 -3.21 -2.14 -4.20
CA SER A 18 -4.19 -1.14 -4.61
C SER A 18 -4.81 -0.55 -3.36
N ILE A 19 -4.97 0.76 -3.35
CA ILE A 19 -5.47 1.48 -2.19
C ILE A 19 -6.38 2.63 -2.61
N SER A 20 -7.52 2.71 -1.92
CA SER A 20 -8.48 3.78 -2.11
C SER A 20 -8.90 4.37 -0.78
N ILE A 21 -9.15 5.68 -0.79
CA ILE A 21 -9.67 6.45 0.34
C ILE A 21 -11.06 6.94 -0.07
N GLU A 22 -12.08 6.57 0.71
CA GLU A 22 -13.48 6.96 0.45
C GLU A 22 -13.94 6.64 -0.98
N GLY A 23 -13.49 5.50 -1.50
CA GLY A 23 -13.80 5.03 -2.86
C GLY A 23 -13.00 5.70 -3.98
N ARG A 24 -12.15 6.69 -3.67
CA ARG A 24 -11.21 7.27 -4.64
C ARG A 24 -9.91 6.47 -4.64
N ASP A 25 -9.56 5.90 -5.79
CA ASP A 25 -8.27 5.25 -6.00
C ASP A 25 -7.13 6.27 -5.95
N ILE A 26 -6.14 5.99 -5.11
CA ILE A 26 -4.94 6.82 -4.94
C ILE A 26 -3.66 5.99 -5.11
N THR A 27 -3.78 4.77 -5.65
CA THR A 27 -2.67 3.82 -5.78
C THR A 27 -1.47 4.44 -6.48
N THR A 28 -1.65 5.14 -7.59
CA THR A 28 -0.56 5.77 -8.35
C THR A 28 0.11 6.94 -7.62
N VAL A 29 -0.64 7.66 -6.79
CA VAL A 29 -0.10 8.75 -5.96
C VAL A 29 0.77 8.18 -4.86
N LEU A 30 0.30 7.11 -4.22
CA LEU A 30 1.03 6.42 -3.15
C LEU A 30 2.20 5.60 -3.69
N ASP A 31 2.10 4.96 -4.85
CA ASP A 31 3.16 4.10 -5.42
C ASP A 31 4.48 4.86 -5.60
N ASN A 32 4.42 6.15 -5.95
CA ASN A 32 5.61 7.00 -6.09
C ASN A 32 6.18 7.49 -4.76
N ARG A 33 5.44 7.35 -3.65
CA ARG A 33 5.78 7.90 -2.33
C ARG A 33 5.93 6.83 -1.27
N LEU A 34 5.48 5.61 -1.51
CA LEU A 34 5.42 4.55 -0.50
C LEU A 34 6.81 4.02 -0.20
N MET A 35 7.25 4.24 1.03
CA MET A 35 8.51 3.71 1.57
C MET A 35 8.26 2.38 2.28
N GLY A 36 7.12 2.25 2.96
CA GLY A 36 6.76 1.07 3.73
C GLY A 36 5.26 0.92 3.90
N LEU A 37 4.78 -0.33 3.92
CA LEU A 37 3.40 -0.68 4.22
C LEU A 37 3.39 -1.87 5.17
N THR A 38 2.72 -1.70 6.31
CA THR A 38 2.48 -2.77 7.28
C THR A 38 0.98 -2.91 7.51
N LEU A 39 0.46 -4.12 7.31
CA LEU A 39 -0.90 -4.49 7.67
C LEU A 39 -0.84 -5.49 8.82
N THR A 40 -1.34 -5.09 9.99
CA THR A 40 -1.48 -5.93 11.16
C THR A 40 -2.93 -6.38 11.28
N ASP A 41 -3.16 -7.67 11.03
CA ASP A 41 -4.44 -8.32 11.24
C ASP A 41 -4.64 -8.54 12.75
N ASN A 42 -5.66 -7.90 13.31
CA ASN A 42 -5.95 -7.98 14.73
C ASN A 42 -7.11 -8.95 14.96
N ARG A 43 -6.91 -9.90 15.88
CA ARG A 43 -7.93 -10.89 16.24
C ARG A 43 -8.84 -10.33 17.34
N SER A 44 -10.05 -10.87 17.43
CA SER A 44 -11.10 -10.51 18.42
C SER A 44 -11.88 -9.24 18.05
N PHE A 45 -12.13 -8.34 19.01
CA PHE A 45 -12.99 -7.14 18.84
C PHE A 45 -12.19 -5.89 18.42
N GLU A 46 -10.92 -6.06 18.03
CA GLU A 46 -10.07 -4.97 17.57
C GLU A 46 -10.04 -4.91 16.05
N ALA A 47 -10.01 -3.70 15.49
CA ALA A 47 -9.89 -3.51 14.05
C ALA A 47 -8.45 -3.73 13.59
N ASP A 48 -8.27 -4.22 12.36
CA ASP A 48 -6.98 -4.28 11.69
C ASP A 48 -6.30 -2.91 11.67
N GLN A 49 -4.97 -2.92 11.79
CA GLN A 49 -4.16 -1.71 11.71
C GLN A 49 -3.38 -1.69 10.38
N LEU A 50 -3.49 -0.56 9.68
CA LEU A 50 -2.70 -0.27 8.48
C LEU A 50 -1.77 0.91 8.78
N ASP A 51 -0.47 0.67 8.67
CA ASP A 51 0.58 1.69 8.75
C ASP A 51 1.19 1.90 7.35
N LEU A 52 1.30 3.16 6.94
CA LEU A 52 1.95 3.59 5.70
C LEU A 52 3.08 4.55 6.04
N GLU A 53 4.26 4.31 5.50
CA GLU A 53 5.39 5.23 5.54
C GLU A 53 5.55 5.85 4.15
N LEU A 54 5.49 7.19 4.09
CA LEU A 54 5.45 7.93 2.83
C LEU A 54 6.56 8.98 2.78
N ASP A 55 7.13 9.14 1.59
CA ASP A 55 8.01 10.25 1.25
C ASP A 55 7.20 11.53 1.00
N ASP A 56 7.37 12.49 1.90
CA ASP A 56 6.79 13.83 1.85
C ASP A 56 7.86 14.92 1.71
N ALA A 57 8.97 14.64 1.03
CA ALA A 57 10.04 15.63 0.82
C ALA A 57 9.54 16.92 0.12
N ASP A 58 8.48 16.83 -0.69
CA ASP A 58 7.86 17.99 -1.35
C ASP A 58 6.69 18.63 -0.59
N GLY A 59 6.32 18.09 0.58
CA GLY A 59 5.27 18.62 1.45
C GLY A 59 3.86 18.59 0.85
N LYS A 60 3.62 17.75 -0.16
CA LYS A 60 2.32 17.69 -0.87
C LYS A 60 1.38 16.62 -0.33
N ILE A 61 1.77 15.84 0.66
CA ILE A 61 0.87 14.83 1.24
C ILE A 61 -0.18 15.50 2.12
N VAL A 62 -1.43 15.43 1.65
CA VAL A 62 -2.60 15.81 2.46
C VAL A 62 -3.11 14.58 3.19
N LEU A 63 -3.07 14.61 4.51
CA LEU A 63 -3.60 13.53 5.34
C LEU A 63 -5.13 13.43 5.17
N PRO A 64 -5.68 12.22 5.05
CA PRO A 64 -7.12 12.05 4.98
C PRO A 64 -7.78 12.49 6.30
N ARG A 65 -9.05 12.87 6.23
CA ARG A 65 -9.83 13.15 7.44
C ARG A 65 -9.87 11.91 8.35
N ARG A 66 -9.88 12.13 9.67
CA ARG A 66 -10.01 11.03 10.64
C ARG A 66 -11.29 10.25 10.36
N GLY A 67 -11.20 8.92 10.41
CA GLY A 67 -12.33 8.03 10.15
C GLY A 67 -12.67 7.81 8.67
N ALA A 68 -11.91 8.39 7.74
CA ALA A 68 -12.02 8.04 6.32
C ALA A 68 -11.87 6.51 6.15
N VAL A 69 -12.67 5.92 5.27
CA VAL A 69 -12.61 4.47 5.01
C VAL A 69 -11.48 4.21 4.01
N ILE A 70 -10.57 3.29 4.36
CA ILE A 70 -9.60 2.76 3.42
C ILE A 70 -9.96 1.35 3.00
N THR A 71 -9.79 1.12 1.70
CA THR A 71 -9.76 -0.22 1.14
C THR A 71 -8.36 -0.49 0.62
N LEU A 72 -7.73 -1.55 1.13
CA LEU A 72 -6.43 -2.04 0.71
C LEU A 72 -6.58 -3.43 0.09
N ALA A 73 -5.93 -3.63 -1.06
CA ALA A 73 -5.74 -4.93 -1.67
C ALA A 73 -4.24 -5.17 -1.88
N LEU A 74 -3.79 -6.40 -1.62
CA LEU A 74 -2.40 -6.81 -1.79
C LEU A 74 -2.35 -7.98 -2.77
N GLY A 75 -1.27 -8.07 -3.54
CA GLY A 75 -1.12 -9.13 -4.52
C GLY A 75 0.21 -9.08 -5.24
N TRP A 76 0.24 -9.70 -6.42
CA TRP A 76 1.40 -9.75 -7.29
C TRP A 76 1.08 -9.01 -8.58
N LYS A 77 2.05 -8.27 -9.11
CA LYS A 77 1.92 -7.59 -10.40
C LYS A 77 1.57 -8.61 -11.49
N GLY A 78 0.58 -8.29 -12.33
CA GLY A 78 0.07 -9.20 -13.37
C GLY A 78 -0.84 -10.33 -12.87
N SER A 79 -1.16 -10.39 -11.57
CA SER A 79 -2.14 -11.32 -10.99
C SER A 79 -3.37 -10.56 -10.47
N ARG A 80 -4.50 -11.26 -10.28
CA ARG A 80 -5.66 -10.67 -9.58
C ARG A 80 -5.27 -10.35 -8.13
N PHE A 81 -5.56 -9.13 -7.67
CA PHE A 81 -5.35 -8.74 -6.29
C PHE A 81 -6.26 -9.52 -5.35
N SER A 82 -5.71 -9.97 -4.22
CA SER A 82 -6.52 -10.52 -3.15
C SER A 82 -6.98 -9.36 -2.27
N ARG A 83 -8.29 -9.13 -2.19
CA ARG A 83 -8.86 -8.11 -1.29
C ARG A 83 -8.61 -8.57 0.15
N LYS A 84 -7.88 -7.77 0.92
CA LYS A 84 -7.47 -8.12 2.28
C LYS A 84 -8.49 -7.68 3.34
N GLY A 85 -9.25 -6.60 3.12
CA GLY A 85 -10.28 -6.17 4.07
C GLY A 85 -10.67 -4.70 3.91
N HIS A 86 -11.47 -4.21 4.85
CA HIS A 86 -11.83 -2.80 5.03
C HIS A 86 -11.40 -2.36 6.43
N SER A 87 -10.50 -1.39 6.53
CA SER A 87 -9.99 -0.90 7.81
C SER A 87 -10.40 0.56 8.00
N ARG A 88 -10.87 0.89 9.21
CA ARG A 88 -11.13 2.27 9.62
C ARG A 88 -9.84 2.81 10.23
N TRP A 89 -9.29 3.88 9.66
CA TRP A 89 -7.99 4.46 10.07
C TRP A 89 -7.84 4.64 11.57
N THR A 90 -6.70 4.20 12.11
CA THR A 90 -6.34 4.44 13.52
C THR A 90 -4.97 5.12 13.69
N ARG A 91 -4.01 5.04 12.74
CA ARG A 91 -2.71 5.75 12.82
C ARG A 91 -1.98 5.87 11.47
N LEU A 92 -1.42 7.05 11.14
CA LEU A 92 -0.50 7.30 10.00
C LEU A 92 0.84 7.80 10.56
N ASN A 93 1.94 7.15 10.22
CA ASN A 93 3.30 7.61 10.56
C ASN A 93 3.96 8.20 9.30
N THR A 94 4.08 9.52 9.22
CA THR A 94 4.80 10.18 8.12
C THR A 94 6.26 10.42 8.53
N LEU A 95 7.22 9.84 7.81
CA LEU A 95 8.64 10.16 7.94
C LEU A 95 8.95 11.36 7.03
N ALA A 96 8.84 12.57 7.58
CA ALA A 96 9.39 13.74 6.92
C ALA A 96 10.90 13.75 7.14
N HIS A 97 11.68 13.25 6.16
CA HIS A 97 13.11 13.51 6.11
C HIS A 97 13.31 15.00 5.80
N ARG A 98 13.20 15.86 6.82
CA ARG A 98 13.64 17.25 6.75
C ARG A 98 15.16 17.23 6.78
N THR A 99 15.79 17.29 5.61
CA THR A 99 17.17 17.76 5.55
C THR A 99 17.12 19.25 5.92
N ALA A 100 17.77 19.60 7.02
CA ALA A 100 17.96 20.98 7.47
C ALA A 100 18.88 21.76 6.53
#